data_AF-Q7AX64-F1
#
_entry.id   AF-Q7AX64-F1
#
_cell.length_a   1.000
_cell.length_b   1.000
_cell.length_c   1.000
_cell.angle_alpha   90.00
_cell.angle_beta   90.00
_cell.angle_gamma   90.00
#
_symmetry.space_group_name_H-M   'P 1'
#
loop_
_entity.id
_entity.type
_entity.pdbx_description
1 polymer ?
#
loop_
_entity_poly.entity_id
_entity_poly.type
_entity_poly.pdbx_seq_one_letter_code
_entity_poly.pdbx_strand_id
1 'polypeptide(L)'
;MKKDIFYCEQWSYGYKRLHKPFSEKQAEEKHLKGELYTAVIGSATQPEYVITLREEVGFFSVNFFDKFGRDYLTHQFQKYSNSNYYFLSMAVWRDYITLESHDLAEGYTYFFNENTDDCYVLKQDFINNERYEKTELYSQKDKVILFPKFGEYDLVLNPDII
;
A
#
# COMPACT_ATOMS: atom_id res chain seq x y z
N MET A 1 16.54 -5.52 -12.94
CA MET A 1 17.56 -5.28 -11.91
C MET A 1 16.93 -5.65 -10.58
N LYS A 2 17.59 -6.45 -9.72
CA LYS A 2 17.06 -6.76 -8.39
C LYS A 2 17.15 -5.47 -7.55
N LYS A 3 16.02 -4.98 -7.05
CA LYS A 3 15.98 -3.80 -6.17
C LYS A 3 16.45 -4.20 -4.78
N ASP A 4 17.15 -3.31 -4.09
CA ASP A 4 17.53 -3.53 -2.69
C ASP A 4 16.28 -3.55 -1.81
N ILE A 5 16.27 -4.41 -0.80
CA ILE A 5 15.17 -4.56 0.16
C ILE A 5 15.72 -4.39 1.57
N PHE A 6 15.10 -3.50 2.33
CA PHE A 6 15.40 -3.26 3.74
C PHE A 6 14.18 -3.62 4.57
N TYR A 7 14.40 -4.10 5.79
CA TYR A 7 13.32 -4.52 6.68
C TYR A 7 13.30 -3.71 7.97
N CYS A 8 12.10 -3.47 8.49
CA CYS A 8 11.90 -2.79 9.77
C CYS A 8 10.52 -3.12 10.34
N GLU A 9 10.24 -2.68 11.58
CA GLU A 9 8.89 -2.79 12.15
C GLU A 9 7.90 -1.94 11.34
N GLN A 10 8.25 -0.68 11.09
CA GLN A 10 7.43 0.27 10.33
C GLN A 10 8.30 1.30 9.60
N TRP A 11 7.81 1.79 8.46
CA TRP A 11 8.38 2.98 7.83
C TRP A 11 7.92 4.24 8.59
N SER A 12 8.86 5.10 8.97
CA SER A 12 8.51 6.38 9.58
C SER A 12 8.29 7.45 8.51
N TYR A 13 7.03 7.77 8.21
CA TYR A 13 6.67 8.78 7.21
C TYR A 13 7.16 10.18 7.59
N GLY A 14 7.05 10.57 8.86
CA GLY A 14 7.51 11.89 9.33
C GLY A 14 9.03 12.06 9.33
N TYR A 15 9.78 11.00 9.66
CA TYR A 15 11.24 11.03 9.69
C TYR A 15 11.91 10.48 8.41
N LYS A 16 11.12 9.98 7.45
CA LYS A 16 11.55 9.34 6.19
C LYS A 16 12.69 8.33 6.38
N ARG A 17 12.52 7.41 7.33
CA ARG A 17 13.52 6.38 7.67
C ARG A 17 12.90 5.11 8.22
N LEU A 18 13.70 4.04 8.19
CA LEU A 18 13.40 2.77 8.87
C LEU A 18 13.23 3.00 10.39
N HIS A 19 12.08 2.63 10.94
CA HIS A 19 11.87 2.61 12.40
C HIS A 19 12.02 1.18 12.92
N LYS A 20 12.95 0.99 13.88
CA LYS A 20 13.38 -0.33 14.37
C LYS A 20 13.78 -1.26 13.20
N PRO A 21 14.93 -1.01 12.56
CA PRO A 21 15.42 -1.87 11.47
C PRO A 21 15.56 -3.32 11.91
N PHE A 22 15.25 -4.23 11.00
CA PHE A 22 15.43 -5.67 11.16
C PHE A 22 16.52 -6.17 10.23
N SER A 23 17.24 -7.19 10.67
CA SER A 23 17.94 -8.08 9.74
C SER A 23 16.94 -8.86 8.89
N GLU A 24 17.36 -9.35 7.73
CA GLU A 24 16.55 -10.22 6.86
C GLU A 24 15.99 -11.42 7.63
N LYS A 25 16.83 -12.08 8.43
CA LYS A 25 16.41 -13.23 9.28
C LYS A 25 15.30 -12.85 10.27
N GLN A 26 15.41 -11.69 10.93
CA GLN A 26 14.36 -11.24 11.85
C GLN A 26 13.04 -10.96 11.11
N ALA A 27 13.10 -10.38 9.93
CA ALA A 27 11.92 -10.11 9.12
C ALA A 27 11.28 -11.41 8.58
N GLU A 28 12.10 -12.40 8.19
CA GLU A 28 11.64 -13.73 7.81
C GLU A 28 10.95 -14.44 8.98
N GLU A 29 11.53 -14.40 10.17
CA GLU A 29 10.90 -14.94 11.38
C GLU A 29 9.55 -14.28 11.70
N LYS A 30 9.42 -12.97 11.47
CA LYS A 30 8.14 -12.24 11.58
C LYS A 30 7.15 -12.72 10.53
N HIS A 31 7.59 -12.83 9.28
CA HIS A 31 6.76 -13.30 8.18
C HIS A 31 6.20 -14.70 8.44
N LEU A 32 7.05 -15.65 8.85
CA LEU A 32 6.64 -17.03 9.17
C LEU A 32 5.62 -17.11 10.31
N LYS A 33 5.62 -16.13 11.22
CA LYS A 33 4.66 -16.03 12.32
C LYS A 33 3.42 -15.21 11.95
N GLY A 34 3.39 -14.59 10.77
CA GLY A 34 2.35 -13.65 10.36
C GLY A 34 2.39 -12.31 11.10
N GLU A 35 3.46 -12.03 11.86
CA GLU A 35 3.61 -10.82 12.68
C GLU A 35 3.95 -9.60 11.81
N LEU A 36 3.72 -8.40 12.37
CA LEU A 36 3.99 -7.13 11.68
C LEU A 36 5.47 -7.00 11.30
N TYR A 37 5.70 -6.72 10.02
CA TYR A 37 6.96 -6.18 9.51
C TYR A 37 6.72 -5.34 8.25
N THR A 38 7.73 -4.59 7.86
CA THR A 38 7.72 -3.75 6.66
C THR A 38 8.89 -4.09 5.77
N ALA A 39 8.65 -4.23 4.46
CA ALA A 39 9.67 -4.28 3.42
C ALA A 39 9.75 -2.91 2.73
N VAL A 40 10.95 -2.34 2.67
CA VAL A 40 11.25 -1.03 2.10
C VAL A 40 12.16 -1.26 0.90
N ILE A 41 11.68 -0.95 -0.30
CA ILE A 41 12.30 -1.38 -1.57
C ILE A 41 12.89 -0.18 -2.30
N GLY A 42 14.10 -0.35 -2.85
CA GLY A 42 14.84 0.63 -3.63
C GLY A 42 15.85 1.41 -2.80
N SER A 43 15.42 2.06 -1.71
CA SER A 43 16.31 2.82 -0.82
C SER A 43 15.75 2.92 0.60
N ALA A 44 16.62 2.84 1.60
CA ALA A 44 16.28 2.98 3.02
C ALA A 44 15.92 4.42 3.46
N THR A 45 16.08 5.41 2.58
CA THR A 45 15.82 6.83 2.85
C THR A 45 14.87 7.48 1.84
N GLN A 46 14.84 6.96 0.61
CA GLN A 46 13.96 7.41 -0.45
C GLN A 46 13.39 6.19 -1.20
N PRO A 47 12.53 5.39 -0.55
CA PRO A 47 12.03 4.16 -1.13
C PRO A 47 11.22 4.43 -2.40
N GLU A 48 11.19 3.44 -3.27
CA GLU A 48 10.21 3.39 -4.37
C GLU A 48 8.90 2.77 -3.86
N TYR A 49 9.02 1.78 -2.97
CA TYR A 49 7.88 1.11 -2.36
C TYR A 49 8.10 0.83 -0.89
N VAL A 50 7.02 0.91 -0.13
CA VAL A 50 6.96 0.45 1.26
C VAL A 50 5.79 -0.52 1.36
N ILE A 51 6.07 -1.76 1.78
CA ILE A 51 5.06 -2.80 1.96
C ILE A 51 4.93 -3.09 3.44
N THR A 52 3.75 -2.88 4.01
CA THR A 52 3.44 -3.27 5.39
C THR A 52 2.73 -4.61 5.36
N LEU A 53 3.23 -5.61 6.09
CA LEU A 53 2.72 -6.97 6.09
C LEU A 53 2.33 -7.41 7.49
N ARG A 54 1.15 -8.02 7.64
CA ARG A 54 0.67 -8.61 8.90
C ARG A 54 -0.38 -9.69 8.63
N GLU A 55 0.08 -10.90 8.32
CA GLU A 55 -0.77 -12.01 7.92
C GLU A 55 -1.73 -12.48 9.03
N GLU A 56 -1.32 -12.38 10.30
CA GLU A 56 -2.13 -12.83 11.45
C GLU A 56 -3.50 -12.14 11.54
N VAL A 57 -3.61 -10.92 10.99
CA VAL A 57 -4.88 -10.17 10.88
C VAL A 57 -5.38 -10.07 9.43
N GLY A 58 -4.79 -10.82 8.50
CA GLY A 58 -5.19 -10.83 7.10
C GLY A 58 -4.94 -9.52 6.38
N PHE A 59 -3.86 -8.80 6.69
CA PHE A 59 -3.60 -7.47 6.16
C PHE A 59 -2.24 -7.37 5.45
N PHE A 60 -2.22 -6.65 4.33
CA PHE A 60 -1.01 -5.98 3.86
C PHE A 60 -1.35 -4.72 3.07
N SER A 61 -0.39 -3.81 2.94
CA SER A 61 -0.51 -2.61 2.11
C SER A 61 0.76 -2.34 1.34
N VAL A 62 0.64 -1.65 0.21
CA VAL A 62 1.75 -1.19 -0.63
C VAL A 62 1.60 0.31 -0.83
N ASN A 63 2.63 1.06 -0.44
CA ASN A 63 2.75 2.49 -0.68
C ASN A 63 3.77 2.71 -1.80
N PHE A 64 3.36 3.46 -2.81
CA PHE A 64 4.16 3.80 -3.98
C PHE A 64 4.64 5.24 -3.84
N PHE A 65 5.94 5.44 -4.03
CA PHE A 65 6.57 6.74 -3.89
C PHE A 65 7.03 7.27 -5.23
N ASP A 66 6.89 8.57 -5.44
CA ASP A 66 7.46 9.24 -6.59
C ASP A 66 8.95 9.58 -6.39
N LYS A 67 9.56 10.17 -7.42
CA LYS A 67 10.97 10.60 -7.39
C LYS A 67 11.30 11.67 -6.34
N PHE A 68 10.30 12.26 -5.69
CA PHE A 68 10.45 13.25 -4.62
C PHE A 68 10.22 12.64 -3.23
N GLY A 69 9.94 11.33 -3.15
CA GLY A 69 9.69 10.63 -1.91
C GLY A 69 8.31 10.94 -1.31
N ARG A 70 7.32 11.22 -2.17
CA ARG A 70 5.92 11.44 -1.80
C ARG A 70 5.09 10.21 -2.15
N ASP A 71 4.21 9.80 -1.25
CA ASP A 71 3.36 8.62 -1.42
C ASP A 71 2.13 8.90 -2.30
N TYR A 72 2.29 8.80 -3.62
CA TYR A 72 1.23 9.14 -4.57
C TYR A 72 0.13 8.07 -4.69
N LEU A 73 0.43 6.82 -4.30
CA LEU A 73 -0.53 5.72 -4.36
C LEU A 73 -0.39 4.79 -3.16
N THR A 74 -1.50 4.35 -2.60
CA THR A 74 -1.57 3.31 -1.58
C THR A 74 -2.56 2.25 -2.01
N HIS A 75 -2.17 0.98 -2.01
CA HIS A 75 -3.08 -0.15 -2.09
C HIS A 75 -3.12 -0.86 -0.74
N GLN A 76 -4.32 -1.16 -0.27
CA GLN A 76 -4.54 -1.88 0.97
C GLN A 76 -5.36 -3.14 0.70
N PHE A 77 -4.87 -4.27 1.18
CA PHE A 77 -5.48 -5.57 0.96
C PHE A 77 -5.96 -6.18 2.25
N GLN A 78 -7.09 -6.86 2.16
CA GLN A 78 -7.70 -7.62 3.26
C GLN A 78 -7.92 -9.05 2.79
N LYS A 79 -7.70 -10.00 3.69
CA LYS A 79 -7.97 -11.42 3.44
C LYS A 79 -9.48 -11.63 3.37
N TYR A 80 -9.93 -12.38 2.38
CA TYR A 80 -11.31 -12.86 2.33
C TYR A 80 -11.59 -13.76 3.53
N SER A 81 -12.76 -13.59 4.16
CA SER A 81 -13.09 -14.26 5.43
C SER A 81 -12.96 -15.79 5.40
N ASN A 82 -13.19 -16.43 4.24
CA ASN A 82 -13.19 -17.89 4.08
C ASN A 82 -12.19 -18.38 3.01
N SER A 83 -11.07 -17.68 2.82
CA SER A 83 -10.14 -17.97 1.73
C SER A 83 -8.70 -17.56 2.06
N ASN A 84 -7.73 -18.08 1.30
CA ASN A 84 -6.33 -17.62 1.35
C ASN A 84 -6.05 -16.44 0.40
N TYR A 85 -7.06 -16.03 -0.36
CA TYR A 85 -6.99 -14.89 -1.25
C TYR A 85 -7.27 -13.58 -0.51
N TYR A 86 -6.80 -12.50 -1.12
CA TYR A 86 -6.98 -11.14 -0.66
C TYR A 86 -7.74 -10.36 -1.72
N PHE A 87 -8.43 -9.31 -1.30
CA PHE A 87 -8.99 -8.30 -2.19
C PHE A 87 -8.40 -6.94 -1.89
N LEU A 88 -8.40 -6.06 -2.88
CA LEU A 88 -8.09 -4.66 -2.67
C LEU A 88 -9.26 -4.06 -1.87
N SER A 89 -9.02 -3.76 -0.60
CA SER A 89 -9.99 -3.16 0.32
C SER A 89 -10.06 -1.64 0.19
N MET A 90 -8.91 -1.02 -0.11
CA MET A 90 -8.81 0.42 -0.27
C MET A 90 -7.69 0.77 -1.24
N ALA A 91 -7.92 1.78 -2.07
CA ALA A 91 -6.87 2.45 -2.82
C ALA A 91 -6.92 3.95 -2.52
N VAL A 92 -5.76 4.58 -2.32
CA VAL A 92 -5.65 6.02 -2.15
C VAL A 92 -4.70 6.55 -3.21
N TRP A 93 -5.21 7.39 -4.10
CA TRP A 93 -4.39 8.15 -5.03
C TRP A 93 -4.30 9.61 -4.57
N ARG A 94 -3.10 10.19 -4.68
CA ARG A 94 -2.79 11.54 -4.21
C ARG A 94 -2.07 12.32 -5.30
N ASP A 95 -2.60 13.50 -5.57
CA ASP A 95 -1.99 14.50 -6.43
C ASP A 95 -1.50 15.68 -5.59
N TYR A 96 -0.38 16.26 -6.01
CA TYR A 96 0.30 17.32 -5.29
C TYR A 96 0.27 18.62 -6.10
N ILE A 97 0.19 19.77 -5.43
CA ILE A 97 -0.01 21.10 -6.05
C ILE A 97 1.07 21.40 -7.09
N THR A 98 2.31 21.01 -6.81
CA THR A 98 3.43 21.16 -7.74
C THR A 98 4.35 19.96 -7.68
N LEU A 99 5.31 19.88 -8.61
CA LEU A 99 6.34 18.84 -8.60
C LEU A 99 7.24 18.87 -7.35
N GLU A 100 7.38 20.03 -6.70
CA GLU A 100 8.30 20.21 -5.57
C GLU A 100 7.59 20.32 -4.21
N SER A 101 6.27 20.51 -4.21
CA SER A 101 5.47 20.62 -2.98
C SER A 101 5.11 19.25 -2.41
N HIS A 102 5.01 19.16 -1.08
CA HIS A 102 4.38 18.01 -0.40
C HIS A 102 2.91 18.29 -0.06
N ASP A 103 2.38 19.45 -0.45
CA ASP A 103 0.98 19.83 -0.27
C ASP A 103 0.11 19.13 -1.31
N LEU A 104 -0.98 18.54 -0.82
CA LEU A 104 -1.95 17.85 -1.66
C LEU A 104 -2.79 18.85 -2.45
N ALA A 105 -3.02 18.55 -3.73
CA ALA A 105 -4.02 19.22 -4.55
C ALA A 105 -5.33 18.46 -4.47
N GLU A 106 -5.28 17.16 -4.76
CA GLU A 106 -6.44 16.28 -4.78
C GLU A 106 -6.09 14.91 -4.20
N GLY A 107 -7.10 14.23 -3.66
CA GLY A 107 -7.00 12.84 -3.23
C GLY A 107 -8.24 12.07 -3.59
N TYR A 108 -8.06 10.84 -4.05
CA TYR A 108 -9.15 9.90 -4.30
C TYR A 108 -8.95 8.68 -3.39
N THR A 109 -9.95 8.38 -2.57
CA THR A 109 -9.99 7.15 -1.78
C THR A 109 -11.11 6.26 -2.30
N TYR A 110 -10.75 5.07 -2.72
CA TYR A 110 -11.64 4.01 -3.16
C TYR A 110 -11.78 3.01 -2.03
N PHE A 111 -13.01 2.68 -1.64
CA PHE A 111 -13.33 1.67 -0.64
C PHE A 111 -14.13 0.56 -1.31
N PHE A 112 -13.52 -0.60 -1.46
CA PHE A 112 -14.12 -1.70 -2.18
C PHE A 112 -14.85 -2.66 -1.24
N ASN A 113 -15.97 -3.19 -1.71
CA ASN A 113 -16.71 -4.21 -1.00
C ASN A 113 -16.08 -5.60 -1.23
N GLU A 114 -16.07 -6.44 -0.19
CA GLU A 114 -15.63 -7.84 -0.28
C GLU A 114 -16.59 -8.69 -1.14
N ASN A 115 -17.89 -8.44 -1.02
CA ASN A 115 -18.95 -9.34 -1.50
C ASN A 115 -19.68 -8.82 -2.75
N THR A 116 -19.54 -7.55 -3.07
CA THR A 116 -20.18 -6.91 -4.23
C THR A 116 -19.13 -6.19 -5.08
N ASP A 117 -19.51 -5.82 -6.30
CA ASP A 117 -18.65 -5.00 -7.16
C ASP A 117 -18.75 -3.51 -6.76
N ASP A 118 -19.42 -3.16 -5.66
CA ASP A 118 -19.56 -1.77 -5.21
C ASP A 118 -18.23 -1.22 -4.71
N CYS A 119 -17.95 0.00 -5.14
CA CYS A 119 -16.82 0.80 -4.66
C CYS A 119 -17.33 2.18 -4.28
N TYR A 120 -17.18 2.54 -3.01
CA TYR A 120 -17.43 3.90 -2.56
C TYR A 120 -16.19 4.74 -2.82
N VAL A 121 -16.35 5.84 -3.57
CA VAL A 121 -15.27 6.73 -4.00
C VAL A 121 -15.44 8.07 -3.32
N LEU A 122 -14.41 8.48 -2.59
CA LEU A 122 -14.28 9.78 -1.96
C LEU A 122 -13.22 10.59 -2.70
N LYS A 123 -13.60 11.72 -3.30
CA LYS A 123 -12.67 12.74 -3.78
C LYS A 123 -12.58 13.89 -2.77
N GLN A 124 -11.36 14.28 -2.44
CA GLN A 124 -11.05 15.47 -1.65
C GLN A 124 -10.26 16.45 -2.53
N ASP A 125 -10.80 17.65 -2.72
CA ASP A 125 -10.07 18.81 -3.26
C ASP A 125 -9.55 19.62 -2.07
N PHE A 126 -8.23 19.68 -1.94
CA PHE A 126 -7.55 20.37 -0.83
C PHE A 126 -7.31 21.85 -1.13
N ILE A 127 -7.40 22.27 -2.39
CA ILE A 127 -7.23 23.66 -2.81
C ILE A 127 -8.50 24.44 -2.49
N ASN A 128 -9.65 23.89 -2.85
CA ASN A 128 -10.96 24.52 -2.63
C ASN A 128 -11.65 24.06 -1.33
N ASN A 129 -11.06 23.08 -0.63
CA ASN A 129 -11.63 22.46 0.56
C ASN A 129 -13.01 21.84 0.31
N GLU A 130 -13.15 21.14 -0.82
CA GLU A 130 -14.39 20.51 -1.28
C GLU A 130 -14.29 18.98 -1.22
N ARG A 131 -15.45 18.34 -1.05
CA ARG A 131 -15.56 16.89 -0.90
C ARG A 131 -16.69 16.36 -1.79
N TYR A 132 -16.39 15.29 -2.52
CA TYR A 132 -17.31 14.64 -3.42
C TYR A 132 -17.33 13.14 -3.17
N GLU A 133 -18.52 12.55 -3.24
CA GLU A 133 -18.74 11.15 -2.91
C GLU A 133 -19.64 10.51 -3.96
N LYS A 134 -19.30 9.29 -4.36
CA LYS A 134 -20.12 8.48 -5.27
C LYS A 134 -19.91 7.00 -5.01
N THR A 135 -20.81 6.18 -5.53
CA THR A 135 -20.61 4.74 -5.65
C THR A 135 -20.42 4.40 -7.11
N GLU A 136 -19.38 3.61 -7.39
CA GLU A 136 -19.08 3.05 -8.71
C GLU A 136 -19.06 1.52 -8.63
N LEU A 137 -18.98 0.86 -9.79
CA LEU A 137 -18.84 -0.59 -9.89
C LEU A 137 -17.43 -0.94 -10.37
N TYR A 138 -16.68 -1.66 -9.55
CA TYR A 138 -15.38 -2.24 -9.88
C TYR A 138 -15.37 -3.73 -9.53
N SER A 139 -15.38 -4.59 -10.56
CA SER A 139 -15.26 -6.03 -10.36
C SER A 139 -13.85 -6.40 -9.91
N GLN A 140 -13.76 -7.17 -8.83
CA GLN A 140 -12.51 -7.79 -8.36
C GLN A 140 -12.46 -9.30 -8.58
N LYS A 141 -13.51 -9.88 -9.17
CA LYS A 141 -13.74 -11.35 -9.22
C LYS A 141 -12.66 -12.13 -9.97
N ASP A 142 -12.01 -11.50 -10.95
CA ASP A 142 -10.96 -12.15 -11.75
C ASP A 142 -9.55 -11.92 -11.19
N LYS A 143 -9.41 -11.16 -10.10
CA LYS A 143 -8.12 -10.84 -9.48
C LYS A 143 -7.78 -11.90 -8.44
N VAL A 144 -6.71 -12.65 -8.71
CA VAL A 144 -6.16 -13.62 -7.75
C VAL A 144 -4.99 -12.98 -7.03
N ILE A 145 -5.24 -12.48 -5.83
CA ILE A 145 -4.20 -11.85 -4.99
C ILE A 145 -3.93 -12.75 -3.79
N LEU A 146 -2.66 -13.10 -3.60
CA LEU A 146 -2.18 -13.88 -2.46
C LEU A 146 -1.38 -12.99 -1.53
N PHE A 147 -1.18 -13.46 -0.29
CA PHE A 147 -0.21 -12.83 0.58
C PHE A 147 1.18 -12.92 -0.06
N PRO A 148 1.97 -11.83 -0.11
CA PRO A 148 3.29 -11.86 -0.72
C PRO A 148 4.21 -12.85 -0.01
N LYS A 149 4.97 -13.64 -0.76
CA LYS A 149 6.03 -14.46 -0.17
C LYS A 149 7.18 -13.56 0.29
N PHE A 150 7.87 -13.97 1.35
CA PHE A 150 9.04 -13.23 1.84
C PHE A 150 10.08 -12.99 0.73
N GLY A 151 10.44 -11.72 0.52
CA GLY A 151 11.43 -11.33 -0.49
C GLY A 151 10.94 -11.34 -1.95
N GLU A 152 9.73 -11.82 -2.23
CA GLU A 152 9.12 -11.89 -3.57
C GLU A 152 7.90 -10.97 -3.65
N TYR A 153 8.12 -9.70 -3.98
CA TYR A 153 7.07 -8.68 -3.92
C TYR A 153 6.54 -8.21 -5.28
N ASP A 154 7.16 -8.59 -6.40
CA ASP A 154 6.88 -8.03 -7.73
C ASP A 154 5.38 -8.08 -8.13
N LEU A 155 4.66 -9.13 -7.70
CA LEU A 155 3.23 -9.30 -8.00
C LEU A 155 2.32 -8.22 -7.38
N VAL A 156 2.75 -7.59 -6.28
CA VAL A 156 1.98 -6.54 -5.58
C VAL A 156 2.53 -5.13 -5.83
N LEU A 157 3.59 -5.01 -6.63
CA LEU A 157 4.19 -3.74 -7.05
C LEU A 157 3.58 -3.19 -8.35
N ASN A 158 2.40 -3.68 -8.74
CA ASN A 158 1.65 -3.15 -9.88
C ASN A 158 0.75 -1.98 -9.43
N PRO A 159 0.98 -0.75 -9.92
CA PRO A 159 0.11 0.39 -9.61
C PRO A 159 -1.28 0.28 -10.26
N ASP A 160 -1.43 -0.53 -11.32
CA ASP A 160 -2.68 -0.72 -12.06
C ASP A 160 -3.43 -1.97 -11.56
N ILE A 161 -3.43 -2.21 -10.25
CA ILE A 161 -4.12 -3.36 -9.65
C ILE A 161 -5.65 -3.16 -9.58
N ILE A 162 -6.14 -1.95 -9.88
CA ILE A 162 -7.55 -1.54 -9.96
C ILE A 162 -8.14 -1.84 -11.34
#